data_AF-A0A376LN88-F1
#
_entry.id   AF-A0A376LN88-F1
#
_cell.length_a   1.000
_cell.length_b   1.000
_cell.length_c   1.000
_cell.angle_alpha   90.00
_cell.angle_beta   90.00
_cell.angle_gamma   90.00
#
_symmetry.space_group_name_H-M   'P 1'
#
loop_
_entity.id
_entity.type
_entity.pdbx_description
1 polymer ?
#
loop_
_entity_poly.entity_id
_entity_poly.type
_entity_poly.pdbx_seq_one_letter_code
_entity_poly.pdbx_strand_id
1 'polypeptide(L)'
;MLGRSLGMVPASDPHHYAVGVKEVIGLTPEQINDRFNITGEEGAAWLFAGSPSDGLMGGGFLYTNKDSVSLGLVCGLGDIAHAQKSVPQMLEDFKQHPAIRPAD
;
A
#
# COMPACT_ATOMS: atom_id res chain seq x y z
N MET A 1 14.96 7.29 -19.04
CA MET A 1 15.06 7.99 -17.74
C MET A 1 15.90 9.25 -17.92
N LEU A 2 15.29 10.42 -17.74
CA LEU A 2 15.92 11.73 -18.00
C LEU A 2 17.20 11.96 -17.17
N GLY A 3 17.18 11.61 -15.88
CA GLY A 3 18.36 11.77 -15.00
C GLY A 3 19.58 10.95 -15.45
N ARG A 4 19.37 9.77 -16.05
CA ARG A 4 20.47 8.99 -16.65
C ARG A 4 20.98 9.59 -17.94
N SER A 5 20.11 10.09 -18.81
CA SER A 5 20.54 10.74 -20.07
C SER A 5 21.33 12.03 -19.82
N LEU A 6 21.13 12.67 -18.68
CA LEU A 6 21.88 13.85 -18.24
C LEU A 6 23.10 13.50 -17.36
N GLY A 7 23.39 12.22 -17.10
CA GLY A 7 24.51 11.80 -16.25
C GLY A 7 24.36 12.12 -14.75
N MET A 8 23.16 12.50 -14.30
CA MET A 8 22.88 12.89 -12.91
C MET A 8 22.53 11.71 -12.00
N VAL A 9 22.16 10.56 -12.57
CA VAL A 9 21.71 9.37 -11.83
C VAL A 9 22.49 8.15 -12.31
N PRO A 10 23.02 7.30 -11.41
CA PRO A 10 23.71 6.09 -11.78
C PRO A 10 22.78 5.04 -12.43
N ALA A 11 23.35 3.91 -12.84
CA ALA A 11 22.57 2.73 -13.22
C ALA A 11 21.67 2.28 -12.06
N SER A 12 20.49 1.72 -12.37
CA SER A 12 19.56 1.25 -11.33
C SER A 12 20.01 -0.09 -10.80
N ASP A 13 20.05 -0.18 -9.48
CA ASP A 13 20.14 -1.41 -8.72
C ASP A 13 18.74 -1.73 -8.18
N PRO A 14 18.14 -2.90 -8.48
CA PRO A 14 16.82 -3.30 -7.95
C PRO A 14 16.67 -3.18 -6.43
N HIS A 15 17.75 -3.31 -5.65
CA HIS A 15 17.71 -3.16 -4.19
C HIS A 15 17.42 -1.72 -3.72
N HIS A 16 17.56 -0.72 -4.59
CA HIS A 16 17.21 0.68 -4.29
C HIS A 16 15.78 1.07 -4.69
N TYR A 17 14.98 0.12 -5.18
CA TYR A 17 13.64 0.39 -5.69
C TYR A 17 12.64 -0.55 -5.05
N ALA A 18 11.39 -0.09 -5.01
CA ALA A 18 10.24 -0.89 -4.64
C ALA A 18 9.13 -0.65 -5.65
N VAL A 19 8.26 -1.64 -5.81
CA VAL A 19 7.01 -1.50 -6.54
C VAL A 19 5.88 -1.37 -5.54
N GLY A 20 4.99 -0.43 -5.81
CA GLY A 20 3.78 -0.21 -5.02
C GLY A 20 2.54 -0.45 -5.84
N VAL A 21 1.50 -0.94 -5.18
CA VAL A 21 0.13 -0.95 -5.70
C VAL A 21 -0.77 -0.23 -4.72
N LYS A 22 -1.74 0.51 -5.25
CA LYS A 22 -2.71 1.28 -4.48
C LYS A 22 -4.06 1.21 -5.16
N GLU A 23 -5.08 0.94 -4.37
CA GLU A 23 -6.48 1.16 -4.72
C GLU A 23 -7.01 2.40 -3.98
N VAL A 24 -7.87 3.15 -4.66
CA VAL A 24 -8.67 4.21 -4.06
C VAL A 24 -10.09 3.69 -3.99
N ILE A 25 -10.59 3.51 -2.77
CA ILE A 25 -11.89 2.89 -2.52
C ILE A 25 -12.82 3.99 -2.02
N GLY A 26 -13.89 4.26 -2.75
CA GLY A 26 -14.89 5.26 -2.38
C GLY A 26 -15.66 4.83 -1.13
N LEU A 27 -15.76 5.73 -0.15
CA LEU A 27 -16.52 5.57 1.08
C LEU A 27 -17.11 6.93 1.46
N THR A 28 -18.30 6.96 2.06
CA THR A 28 -18.84 8.24 2.53
C THR A 28 -18.03 8.76 3.73
N PRO A 29 -18.00 10.08 3.98
CA PRO A 29 -17.35 10.64 5.16
C PRO A 29 -17.81 9.98 6.46
N GLU A 30 -19.10 9.65 6.57
CA GLU A 30 -19.67 8.96 7.73
C GLU A 30 -19.10 7.55 7.90
N GLN A 31 -19.01 6.77 6.81
CA GLN A 31 -18.41 5.43 6.84
C GLN A 31 -16.94 5.47 7.28
N ILE A 32 -16.20 6.51 6.87
CA ILE A 32 -14.81 6.71 7.27
C ILE A 32 -14.74 7.06 8.76
N ASN A 33 -15.52 8.04 9.21
CA ASN A 33 -15.53 8.45 10.61
C ASN A 33 -15.89 7.28 11.55
N ASP A 34 -16.90 6.50 11.19
CA ASP A 34 -17.34 5.34 11.97
C ASP A 34 -16.28 4.22 12.02
N ARG A 35 -15.66 3.89 10.87
CA ARG A 35 -14.69 2.78 10.78
C ARG A 35 -13.35 3.08 11.44
N PHE A 36 -12.91 4.33 11.38
CA PHE A 36 -11.61 4.75 11.89
C PHE A 36 -11.70 5.43 13.26
N ASN A 37 -12.91 5.60 13.80
CA ASN A 37 -13.19 6.27 15.07
C ASN A 37 -12.57 7.68 15.12
N ILE A 38 -12.88 8.48 14.10
CA ILE A 38 -12.41 9.86 13.92
C ILE A 38 -13.58 10.81 13.69
N THR A 39 -13.38 12.11 13.88
CA THR A 39 -14.46 13.12 13.81
C THR A 39 -14.08 14.33 12.95
N GLY A 40 -15.08 14.93 12.29
CA GLY A 40 -14.90 16.16 11.52
C GLY A 40 -13.91 15.99 10.37
N GLU A 41 -12.81 16.74 10.39
CA GLU A 41 -11.75 16.73 9.37
C GLU A 41 -10.48 15.99 9.85
N GLU A 42 -10.60 15.17 10.91
CA GLU A 42 -9.52 14.28 11.33
C GLU A 42 -9.23 13.21 10.25
N GLY A 43 -8.05 12.61 10.34
CA GLY A 43 -7.64 11.53 9.45
C GLY A 43 -6.82 10.49 10.19
N ALA A 44 -6.86 9.27 9.68
CA ALA A 44 -6.05 8.17 10.16
C ALA A 44 -5.07 7.72 9.09
N ALA A 45 -3.87 7.35 9.54
CA ALA A 45 -2.86 6.72 8.70
C ALA A 45 -2.32 5.47 9.38
N TRP A 46 -2.57 4.32 8.77
CA TRP A 46 -2.11 3.02 9.27
C TRP A 46 -1.01 2.47 8.38
N LEU A 47 0.02 1.94 9.02
CA LEU A 47 1.14 1.26 8.38
C LEU A 47 1.19 -0.18 8.89
N PHE A 48 1.47 -1.10 7.98
CA PHE A 48 1.42 -2.53 8.23
C PHE A 48 2.74 -3.18 7.79
N ALA A 49 3.21 -4.14 8.58
CA ALA A 49 4.33 -5.00 8.24
C ALA A 49 3.88 -6.47 8.26
N GLY A 50 4.59 -7.34 7.55
CA GLY A 50 4.33 -8.77 7.54
C GLY A 50 3.36 -9.20 6.44
N SER A 51 2.11 -9.51 6.79
CA SER A 51 1.14 -10.11 5.87
C SER A 51 0.91 -9.38 4.55
N PRO A 52 0.93 -8.02 4.45
CA PRO A 52 0.70 -7.34 3.18
C PRO A 52 1.77 -7.62 2.12
N SER A 53 3.03 -7.88 2.52
CA SER A 53 4.13 -8.14 1.60
C SER A 53 4.45 -9.63 1.47
N ASP A 54 3.57 -10.52 1.98
CA ASP A 54 3.79 -11.98 2.00
C ASP A 54 5.13 -12.37 2.65
N GLY A 55 5.57 -11.58 3.65
CA GLY A 55 6.85 -11.78 4.34
C GLY A 55 8.09 -11.21 3.64
N LEU A 56 7.95 -10.60 2.46
CA LEU A 56 9.03 -9.92 1.76
C LEU A 56 9.32 -8.54 2.35
N MET A 57 10.48 -7.96 1.99
CA MET A 57 10.79 -6.56 2.30
C MET A 57 9.72 -5.64 1.72
N GLY A 58 8.96 -4.99 2.59
CA GLY A 58 7.78 -4.25 2.20
C GLY A 58 6.80 -4.05 3.34
N GLY A 59 5.63 -3.51 3.00
CA GLY A 59 4.57 -3.24 3.96
C GLY A 59 3.31 -2.70 3.29
N GLY A 60 2.22 -2.71 4.06
CA GLY A 60 0.93 -2.18 3.66
C GLY A 60 0.68 -0.78 4.23
N PHE A 61 -0.24 -0.05 3.64
CA PHE A 61 -0.76 1.20 4.18
C PHE A 61 -2.27 1.33 3.96
N LEU A 62 -2.93 2.03 4.87
CA LEU A 62 -4.33 2.43 4.74
C LEU A 62 -4.48 3.87 5.26
N TYR A 63 -4.88 4.79 4.38
CA TYR A 63 -5.04 6.20 4.70
C TYR A 63 -6.47 6.66 4.42
N THR A 64 -7.02 7.48 5.30
CA THR A 64 -8.32 8.13 5.08
C THR A 64 -8.16 9.39 4.23
N ASN A 65 -8.96 9.51 3.17
CA ASN A 65 -9.21 10.75 2.47
C ASN A 65 -10.59 11.30 2.90
N LYS A 66 -11.10 12.35 2.24
CA LYS A 66 -12.41 12.94 2.58
C LYS A 66 -13.60 12.05 2.23
N ASP A 67 -13.54 11.37 1.08
CA ASP A 67 -14.64 10.60 0.47
C ASP A 67 -14.15 9.22 -0.05
N SER A 68 -13.00 8.79 0.45
CA SER A 68 -12.36 7.55 0.03
C SER A 68 -11.29 7.12 1.03
N VAL A 69 -10.83 5.89 0.90
CA VAL A 69 -9.61 5.41 1.54
C VAL A 69 -8.58 5.00 0.49
N SER A 70 -7.32 5.22 0.81
CA SER A 70 -6.18 4.75 0.03
C SER A 70 -5.63 3.48 0.68
N LEU A 71 -5.90 2.32 0.10
CA LEU A 71 -5.33 1.05 0.54
C LEU A 71 -4.23 0.63 -0.44
N GLY A 72 -3.08 0.21 0.07
CA GLY A 72 -2.02 -0.27 -0.80
C GLY A 72 -0.92 -0.99 -0.06
N LEU A 73 0.06 -1.43 -0.84
CA LEU A 73 1.27 -2.06 -0.31
C LEU A 73 2.46 -1.76 -1.21
N VAL A 74 3.64 -1.94 -0.65
CA VAL A 74 4.93 -1.77 -1.31
C VAL A 74 5.77 -3.02 -1.08
N CYS A 75 6.47 -3.48 -2.12
CA CYS A 75 7.42 -4.59 -2.06
C CYS A 75 8.73 -4.19 -2.75
N GLY A 76 9.87 -4.48 -2.13
CA GLY A 76 11.19 -4.23 -2.70
C GLY A 76 11.40 -5.00 -4.02
N LEU A 77 11.99 -4.35 -5.02
CA LEU A 77 12.28 -4.98 -6.32
C LEU A 77 13.44 -5.99 -6.24
N GLY A 78 14.30 -5.90 -5.23
CA GLY A 78 15.35 -6.90 -4.99
C GLY A 78 14.78 -8.29 -4.67
N ASP A 79 13.67 -8.35 -3.93
CA ASP A 79 13.09 -9.62 -3.46
C ASP A 79 11.89 -10.09 -4.29
N ILE A 80 11.29 -9.20 -5.09
CA ILE A 80 10.08 -9.53 -5.86
C ILE A 80 10.31 -10.61 -6.91
N ALA A 81 11.55 -10.76 -7.41
CA ALA A 81 11.91 -11.82 -8.34
C ALA A 81 11.71 -13.22 -7.75
N HIS A 82 11.67 -13.34 -6.42
CA HIS A 82 11.47 -14.58 -5.68
C HIS A 82 10.06 -14.71 -5.10
N ALA A 83 9.19 -13.70 -5.30
CA ALA A 83 7.83 -13.70 -4.81
C ALA A 83 7.00 -14.81 -5.47
N GLN A 84 6.21 -15.52 -4.66
CA GLN A 84 5.25 -16.51 -5.16
C GLN A 84 3.93 -15.86 -5.63
N LYS A 85 3.69 -14.61 -5.22
CA LYS A 85 2.48 -13.85 -5.53
C LYS A 85 2.86 -12.60 -6.31
N SER A 86 1.99 -12.19 -7.23
CA SER A 86 2.10 -10.88 -7.85
C SER A 86 1.73 -9.80 -6.83
N VAL A 87 2.26 -8.60 -7.00
CA VAL A 87 1.91 -7.44 -6.14
C VAL A 87 0.40 -7.15 -6.14
N PRO A 88 -0.33 -7.23 -7.27
CA PRO A 88 -1.79 -7.18 -7.25
C PRO A 88 -2.43 -8.29 -6.42
N GLN A 89 -1.95 -9.54 -6.50
CA GLN A 89 -2.48 -10.64 -5.69
C GLN A 89 -2.23 -10.41 -4.19
N MET A 90 -1.06 -9.89 -3.81
CA MET A 90 -0.79 -9.51 -2.42
C MET A 90 -1.78 -8.46 -1.92
N LEU A 91 -2.23 -7.52 -2.78
CA LEU A 91 -3.24 -6.54 -2.41
C LEU A 91 -4.61 -7.16 -2.23
N GLU A 92 -5.01 -8.09 -3.09
CA GLU A 92 -6.24 -8.87 -2.93
C GLU A 92 -6.23 -9.64 -1.60
N ASP A 93 -5.13 -10.33 -1.28
CA ASP A 93 -4.97 -11.03 -0.01
C ASP A 93 -5.03 -10.06 1.18
N PHE A 94 -4.39 -8.88 1.07
CA PHE A 94 -4.41 -7.86 2.11
C PHE A 94 -5.81 -7.30 2.36
N LYS A 95 -6.63 -7.13 1.32
CA LYS A 95 -8.06 -6.76 1.46
C LYS A 95 -8.86 -7.78 2.26
N GLN A 96 -8.48 -9.05 2.23
CA GLN A 96 -9.14 -10.13 2.99
C GLN A 96 -8.62 -10.24 4.44
N HIS A 97 -7.56 -9.52 4.79
CA HIS A 97 -7.01 -9.56 6.14
C HIS A 97 -8.07 -9.10 7.17
N PRO A 98 -8.21 -9.76 8.34
CA PRO A 98 -9.23 -9.43 9.34
C PRO A 98 -9.22 -7.97 9.82
N ALA A 99 -8.06 -7.32 9.79
CA ALA A 99 -7.91 -5.91 10.15
C ALA A 99 -8.33 -4.91 9.04
N ILE A 100 -8.58 -5.39 7.82
CA ILE A 100 -8.88 -4.55 6.64
C ILE A 100 -10.27 -4.84 6.08
N ARG A 101 -10.65 -6.10 6.00
CA ARG A 101 -11.95 -6.49 5.42
C ARG A 101 -13.10 -5.79 6.15
N PRO A 102 -14.20 -5.43 5.45
CA PRO A 102 -15.40 -4.94 6.10
C PRO A 102 -15.88 -5.91 7.19
N ALA A 103 -16.44 -5.38 8.28
CA ALA A 103 -17.21 -6.20 9.21
C ALA A 103 -18.49 -6.69 8.51
N ASP A 104 -18.87 -7.94 8.74
CA ASP A 104 -20.15 -8.52 8.30
C ASP A 104 -21.33 -7.87 9.02
#